data_AF-A0A7V5CJU6-F1
#
_entry.id   AF-A0A7V5CJU6-F1
#
_cell.length_a   1.000
_cell.length_b   1.000
_cell.length_c   1.000
_cell.angle_alpha   90.00
_cell.angle_beta   90.00
_cell.angle_gamma   90.00
#
_symmetry.space_group_name_H-M   'P 1'
#
loop_
_entity.id
_entity.type
_entity.pdbx_description
1 polymer ?
#
loop_
_entity_poly.entity_id
_entity_poly.type
_entity_poly.pdbx_seq_one_letter_code
_entity_poly.pdbx_strand_id
1 'polypeptide(L)'
;MYNNSPQSSILNLSCHTRALPGVNVTQNFRGGENMVPEVKKCTVDRCFYWRDNECFAHSILVGSDEPICETFAMSNQHTSKPADGAIGACHVTQCEYNTSMFCHACSDIEVSWKDSKAQCITFEPRQGV
;
A
#
# COMPACT_ATOMS: atom_id res chain seq x y z
N MET A 1 25.41 33.59 -24.35
CA MET A 1 25.11 32.15 -24.41
C MET A 1 24.80 31.69 -22.99
N TYR A 2 23.53 31.62 -22.62
CA TYR A 2 23.11 30.96 -21.38
C TYR A 2 22.37 29.69 -21.79
N ASN A 3 22.95 28.56 -21.41
CA ASN A 3 22.58 27.23 -21.84
C ASN A 3 21.37 26.71 -21.05
N ASN A 4 20.49 26.03 -21.78
CA ASN A 4 19.34 25.29 -21.31
C ASN A 4 19.71 24.14 -20.35
N SER A 5 18.93 23.97 -19.28
CA SER A 5 18.39 22.68 -18.83
C SER A 5 17.35 22.92 -17.73
N PRO A 6 16.09 22.47 -17.90
CA PRO A 6 15.18 22.35 -16.77
C PRO A 6 15.61 21.12 -15.96
N GLN A 7 15.98 21.34 -14.70
CA GLN A 7 16.12 20.24 -13.74
C GLN A 7 14.75 19.58 -13.61
N SER A 8 14.61 18.41 -14.22
CA SER A 8 13.49 17.50 -13.98
C SER A 8 13.47 17.19 -12.48
N SER A 9 12.41 17.64 -11.82
CA SER A 9 12.14 17.40 -10.42
C SER A 9 11.87 15.90 -10.21
N ILE A 10 12.93 15.11 -10.09
CA ILE A 10 12.84 13.77 -9.52
C ILE A 10 12.50 13.97 -8.06
N LEU A 11 11.21 13.97 -7.72
CA LEU A 11 10.76 13.71 -6.37
C LEU A 11 11.30 12.33 -6.00
N ASN A 12 12.43 12.30 -5.28
CA ASN A 12 12.89 11.11 -4.58
C ASN A 12 11.85 10.77 -3.50
N LEU A 13 10.82 9.99 -3.88
CA LEU A 13 9.84 9.36 -2.98
C LEU A 13 10.50 8.21 -2.18
N SER A 14 11.65 8.49 -1.57
CA SER A 14 12.19 7.61 -0.54
C SER A 14 11.34 7.80 0.71
N CYS A 15 10.58 6.77 1.09
CA CYS A 15 9.93 6.67 2.39
C CYS A 15 11.03 6.65 3.46
N HIS A 16 11.47 7.84 3.89
CA HIS A 16 12.47 7.93 4.93
C HIS A 16 11.84 7.39 6.21
N THR A 17 12.44 6.35 6.76
CA THR A 17 12.15 5.87 8.11
C THR A 17 12.36 7.05 9.06
N ARG A 18 11.28 7.69 9.53
CA ARG A 18 11.41 8.67 10.61
C ARG A 18 11.87 7.90 11.84
N ALA A 19 13.14 8.08 12.22
CA ALA A 19 13.62 7.59 13.51
C ALA A 19 12.74 8.18 14.61
N LEU A 20 12.07 7.32 15.38
CA LEU A 20 11.31 7.75 16.55
C LEU A 20 12.30 8.32 17.59
N PRO A 21 12.00 9.48 18.22
CA PRO A 21 12.86 10.03 19.26
C PRO A 21 12.94 9.04 20.43
N GLY A 22 14.15 8.52 20.69
CA GLY A 22 14.44 7.58 21.78
C GLY A 22 14.84 6.16 21.36
N VAL A 23 14.83 5.83 20.05
CA VAL A 23 15.29 4.50 19.58
C VAL A 23 16.82 4.53 19.34
N ASN A 24 17.57 3.78 20.16
CA ASN A 24 19.01 3.61 19.98
C ASN A 24 19.26 2.43 19.03
N VAL A 25 19.53 2.73 17.77
CA VAL A 25 19.71 1.75 16.70
C VAL A 25 21.17 1.29 16.66
N THR A 26 21.52 0.26 17.43
CA THR A 26 22.75 -0.53 17.23
C THR A 26 22.51 -1.79 16.40
N GLN A 27 21.32 -1.92 15.81
CA GLN A 27 20.97 -3.03 14.92
C GLN A 27 21.35 -2.65 13.50
N ASN A 28 22.12 -3.50 12.82
CA ASN A 28 22.50 -3.39 11.42
C ASN A 28 21.25 -3.39 10.53
N PHE A 29 20.61 -2.23 10.36
CA PHE A 29 19.64 -2.04 9.29
C PHE A 29 20.43 -1.95 7.99
N ARG A 30 20.31 -2.99 7.17
CA ARG A 30 20.62 -2.89 5.73
C ARG A 30 19.64 -1.87 5.15
N GLY A 31 19.99 -0.59 5.21
CA GLY A 31 19.23 0.49 4.58
C GLY A 31 19.10 0.17 3.10
N GLY A 32 17.87 -0.11 2.66
CA GLY A 32 17.55 -0.55 1.31
C GLY A 32 16.36 -1.49 1.19
N GLU A 33 15.61 -1.77 2.26
CA GLU A 33 14.42 -2.61 2.17
C GLU A 33 13.20 -1.76 1.79
N ASN A 34 12.67 -2.00 0.60
CA ASN A 34 11.38 -1.49 0.17
C ASN A 34 10.33 -1.82 1.25
N MET A 35 9.82 -0.80 1.94
CA MET A 35 8.79 -1.01 2.96
C MET A 35 7.55 -1.63 2.30
N VAL A 36 7.01 -2.68 2.93
CA VAL A 36 5.73 -3.26 2.55
C VAL A 36 4.63 -2.36 3.11
N PRO A 37 3.75 -1.76 2.28
CA PRO A 37 2.72 -0.84 2.76
C PRO A 37 1.66 -1.57 3.59
N GLU A 38 1.38 -1.04 4.79
CA GLU A 38 0.36 -1.56 5.69
C GLU A 38 -1.03 -0.98 5.37
N VAL A 39 -2.06 -1.82 5.50
CA VAL A 39 -3.47 -1.44 5.34
C VAL A 39 -4.04 -1.07 6.70
N LYS A 40 -3.83 0.19 7.10
CA LYS A 40 -4.29 0.72 8.40
C LYS A 40 -5.78 0.95 8.47
N LYS A 41 -6.48 1.01 7.34
CA LYS A 41 -7.92 1.22 7.33
C LYS A 41 -8.61 0.34 6.31
N CYS A 42 -9.64 -0.38 6.76
CA CYS A 42 -10.50 -1.19 5.92
C CYS A 42 -11.96 -1.00 6.33
N THR A 43 -12.81 -0.55 5.41
CA THR A 43 -14.26 -0.37 5.69
C THR A 43 -15.13 -1.52 5.14
N VAL A 44 -14.50 -2.57 4.59
CA VAL A 44 -15.21 -3.70 3.98
C VAL A 44 -15.66 -4.70 5.04
N ASP A 45 -16.72 -4.34 5.75
CA ASP A 45 -17.27 -5.08 6.90
C ASP A 45 -17.82 -6.48 6.57
N ARG A 46 -18.04 -6.81 5.29
CA ARG A 46 -18.41 -8.17 4.84
C ARG A 46 -17.22 -8.98 4.34
N CYS A 47 -16.05 -8.77 4.91
CA CYS A 47 -14.82 -9.50 4.59
C CYS A 47 -14.35 -10.34 5.77
N PHE A 48 -13.86 -11.56 5.50
CA PHE A 48 -13.29 -12.43 6.52
C PHE A 48 -12.10 -11.78 7.25
N TYR A 49 -11.32 -10.97 6.56
CA TYR A 49 -10.14 -10.30 7.11
C TYR A 49 -10.42 -8.95 7.77
N TRP A 50 -11.65 -8.46 7.72
CA TRP A 50 -12.02 -7.21 8.36
C TRP A 50 -12.31 -7.41 9.85
N ARG A 51 -11.86 -6.49 10.70
CA ARG A 51 -12.26 -6.37 12.11
C ARG A 51 -11.98 -4.96 12.59
N ASP A 52 -12.93 -4.34 13.28
CA ASP A 52 -12.76 -3.02 13.94
C ASP A 52 -12.21 -1.90 13.03
N ASN A 53 -12.63 -1.84 11.76
CA ASN A 53 -12.11 -0.92 10.73
C ASN A 53 -10.65 -1.14 10.30
N GLU A 54 -10.06 -2.27 10.66
CA GLU A 54 -8.72 -2.69 10.26
C GLU A 54 -8.75 -3.92 9.35
N CYS A 55 -7.66 -4.13 8.61
CA CYS A 55 -7.47 -5.32 7.80
C CYS A 55 -6.47 -6.27 8.47
N PHE A 56 -6.80 -7.55 8.52
CA PHE A 56 -5.98 -8.63 9.07
C PHE A 56 -5.52 -9.61 7.97
N ALA A 57 -5.58 -9.20 6.70
CA ALA A 57 -5.08 -9.97 5.58
C ALA A 57 -3.57 -9.79 5.48
N HIS A 58 -2.81 -10.79 5.94
CA HIS A 58 -1.35 -10.72 5.98
C HIS A 58 -0.69 -10.45 4.62
N SER A 59 -1.37 -10.78 3.52
CA SER A 59 -0.91 -10.49 2.17
C SER A 59 -2.09 -10.16 1.27
N ILE A 60 -2.20 -8.89 0.89
CA ILE A 60 -3.22 -8.38 -0.03
C ILE A 60 -2.65 -8.32 -1.43
N LEU A 61 -3.40 -8.89 -2.37
CA LEU A 61 -3.19 -8.69 -3.79
C LEU A 61 -4.12 -7.57 -4.28
N VAL A 62 -3.55 -6.51 -4.84
CA VAL A 62 -4.31 -5.48 -5.56
C VAL A 62 -4.36 -5.86 -7.04
N GLY A 63 -5.57 -5.89 -7.62
CA GLY A 63 -5.87 -6.51 -8.92
C GLY A 63 -5.15 -5.93 -10.14
N SER A 64 -5.40 -6.52 -11.32
CA SER A 64 -4.65 -6.22 -12.56
C SER A 64 -5.12 -4.95 -13.29
N ASP A 65 -6.41 -4.88 -13.64
CA ASP A 65 -6.95 -3.78 -14.47
C ASP A 65 -7.62 -2.69 -13.62
N GLU A 66 -8.14 -3.07 -12.45
CA GLU A 66 -8.79 -2.20 -11.47
C GLU A 66 -8.10 -2.34 -10.11
N PRO A 67 -8.09 -1.29 -9.27
CA PRO A 67 -7.48 -1.33 -7.94
C PRO A 67 -8.33 -2.08 -6.91
N ILE A 68 -8.74 -3.30 -7.24
CA ILE A 68 -9.57 -4.13 -6.37
C ILE A 68 -8.69 -4.93 -5.40
N CYS A 69 -9.17 -5.15 -4.18
CA CYS A 69 -8.57 -6.10 -3.25
C CYS A 69 -8.99 -7.52 -3.66
N GLU A 70 -8.11 -8.25 -4.36
CA GLU A 70 -8.38 -9.62 -4.79
C GLU A 70 -8.33 -10.63 -3.64
N THR A 71 -7.72 -10.25 -2.52
CA THR A 71 -7.76 -11.02 -1.26
C THR A 71 -9.11 -10.96 -0.55
N PHE A 72 -10.05 -10.13 -1.03
CA PHE A 72 -11.39 -10.06 -0.48
C PHE A 72 -12.06 -11.44 -0.43
N ALA A 73 -12.54 -11.82 0.75
CA ALA A 73 -13.27 -13.06 0.98
C ALA A 73 -14.59 -12.74 1.68
N MET A 74 -15.69 -12.85 0.94
CA MET A 74 -17.02 -12.55 1.46
C MET A 74 -17.34 -13.45 2.66
N SER A 75 -17.64 -12.85 3.81
CA SER A 75 -17.94 -13.58 5.03
C SER A 75 -18.68 -12.71 6.03
N ASN A 76 -19.57 -13.32 6.81
CA ASN A 76 -20.17 -12.74 8.02
C ASN A 76 -19.39 -13.10 9.30
N GLN A 77 -18.32 -13.87 9.17
CA GLN A 77 -17.37 -14.21 10.23
C GLN A 77 -16.05 -13.52 9.97
N HIS A 78 -15.40 -13.03 11.04
CA HIS A 78 -14.11 -12.36 10.97
C HIS A 78 -13.00 -13.22 11.57
N THR A 79 -11.78 -13.03 11.06
CA THR A 79 -10.59 -13.70 11.59
C THR A 79 -10.37 -13.36 13.07
N SER A 80 -10.03 -14.39 13.85
CA SER A 80 -9.54 -14.24 15.22
C SER A 80 -8.02 -14.17 15.29
N LYS A 81 -7.31 -14.50 14.19
CA LYS A 81 -5.85 -14.50 14.17
C LYS A 81 -5.30 -13.08 14.21
N PRO A 82 -4.30 -12.79 15.07
CA PRO A 82 -3.56 -11.53 14.99
C PRO A 82 -2.71 -11.53 13.72
N ALA A 83 -2.79 -10.45 12.95
CA ALA A 83 -1.99 -10.18 11.78
C ALA A 83 -2.16 -8.70 11.41
N ASP A 84 -1.12 -8.08 10.86
CA ASP A 84 -1.26 -6.76 10.25
C ASP A 84 -1.58 -6.92 8.76
N GLY A 85 -2.57 -6.17 8.29
CA GLY A 85 -2.91 -6.09 6.89
C GLY A 85 -1.77 -5.45 6.10
N ALA A 86 -1.31 -6.10 5.03
CA ALA A 86 -0.20 -5.60 4.23
C ALA A 86 -0.39 -5.90 2.74
N ILE A 87 0.05 -4.99 1.86
CA ILE A 87 0.03 -5.23 0.41
C ILE A 87 1.19 -6.14 0.02
N GLY A 88 0.89 -7.39 -0.33
CA GLY A 88 1.89 -8.34 -0.80
C GLY A 88 2.27 -8.14 -2.26
N ALA A 89 1.31 -7.72 -3.08
CA ALA A 89 1.52 -7.44 -4.50
C ALA A 89 0.50 -6.42 -5.02
N CYS A 90 0.91 -5.63 -5.99
CA CYS A 90 0.06 -4.72 -6.75
C CYS A 90 0.21 -5.04 -8.24
N HIS A 91 -0.83 -5.62 -8.85
CA HIS A 91 -0.82 -5.93 -10.28
C HIS A 91 -1.36 -4.78 -11.15
N VAL A 92 -1.87 -3.71 -10.53
CA VAL A 92 -2.34 -2.52 -11.27
C VAL A 92 -1.14 -1.80 -11.84
N THR A 93 -0.82 -2.08 -13.11
CA THR A 93 0.35 -1.51 -13.80
C THR A 93 0.28 0.02 -13.90
N GLN A 94 -0.94 0.56 -13.95
CA GLN A 94 -1.25 1.98 -13.95
C GLN A 94 -1.21 2.63 -12.56
N CYS A 95 -0.89 1.92 -11.48
CA CYS A 95 -0.76 2.54 -10.16
C CYS A 95 0.58 3.28 -10.03
N GLU A 96 0.55 4.53 -9.58
CA GLU A 96 1.74 5.37 -9.37
C GLU A 96 2.71 4.73 -8.36
N TYR A 97 2.16 4.05 -7.35
CA TYR A 97 2.93 3.36 -6.30
C TYR A 97 3.51 2.01 -6.73
N ASN A 98 3.15 1.50 -7.91
CA ASN A 98 3.61 0.20 -8.36
C ASN A 98 5.03 0.29 -8.93
N THR A 99 5.97 -0.50 -8.42
CA THR A 99 7.25 -0.75 -9.09
C THR A 99 7.49 -2.25 -9.11
N SER A 100 7.63 -2.84 -10.30
CA SER A 100 7.86 -4.27 -10.49
C SER A 100 6.84 -5.17 -9.78
N MET A 101 5.56 -4.78 -9.78
CA MET A 101 4.44 -5.46 -9.10
C MET A 101 4.43 -5.36 -7.56
N PHE A 102 5.30 -4.53 -6.98
CA PHE A 102 5.29 -4.20 -5.56
C PHE A 102 4.72 -2.80 -5.34
N CYS A 103 3.91 -2.64 -4.29
CA CYS A 103 3.42 -1.32 -3.88
C CYS A 103 4.46 -0.66 -2.99
N HIS A 104 4.74 0.63 -3.22
CA HIS A 104 5.69 1.43 -2.44
C HIS A 104 5.06 2.70 -1.86
N ALA A 105 3.74 2.70 -1.65
CA ALA A 105 3.09 3.83 -1.00
C ALA A 105 3.68 4.06 0.40
N CYS A 106 4.13 5.29 0.67
CA CYS A 106 4.62 5.67 1.99
C CYS A 106 3.50 6.03 2.97
N SER A 107 2.27 6.17 2.47
CA SER A 107 1.08 6.46 3.24
C SER A 107 0.39 5.18 3.71
N ASP A 108 -0.46 5.34 4.72
CA ASP A 108 -1.37 4.30 5.17
C ASP A 108 -2.31 3.89 4.03
N ILE A 109 -2.36 2.60 3.71
CA ILE A 109 -3.27 2.09 2.68
C ILE A 109 -4.69 1.98 3.26
N GLU A 110 -5.67 2.43 2.49
CA GLU A 110 -7.08 2.30 2.79
C GLU A 110 -7.79 1.42 1.76
N VAL A 111 -8.56 0.46 2.26
CA VAL A 111 -9.46 -0.38 1.46
C VAL A 111 -10.91 -0.05 1.82
N SER A 112 -11.74 0.23 0.83
CA SER A 112 -13.15 0.56 1.05
C SER A 112 -14.07 -0.12 0.05
N TRP A 113 -15.34 -0.24 0.42
CA TRP A 113 -16.37 -0.79 -0.47
C TRP A 113 -16.85 0.29 -1.45
N LYS A 114 -16.57 0.10 -2.73
CA LYS A 114 -16.94 1.05 -3.80
C LYS A 114 -17.27 0.30 -5.09
N ASP A 115 -18.30 0.75 -5.80
CA ASP A 115 -18.78 0.14 -7.04
C ASP A 115 -19.04 -1.37 -6.92
N SER A 116 -19.57 -1.79 -5.76
CA SER A 116 -19.83 -3.20 -5.41
C SER A 116 -18.57 -4.09 -5.36
N LYS A 117 -17.40 -3.50 -5.14
CA LYS A 117 -16.11 -4.20 -5.03
C LYS A 117 -15.35 -3.67 -3.80
N ALA A 118 -14.50 -4.51 -3.21
CA ALA A 118 -13.48 -4.05 -2.27
C ALA A 118 -12.37 -3.38 -3.09
N GLN A 119 -12.15 -2.08 -2.90
CA GLN A 119 -11.17 -1.30 -3.66
C GLN A 119 -10.09 -0.73 -2.74
N CYS A 120 -8.83 -0.77 -3.18
CA CYS A 120 -7.76 0.05 -2.64
C CYS A 120 -8.02 1.51 -3.04
N ILE A 121 -8.52 2.33 -2.11
CA ILE A 121 -8.86 3.73 -2.41
C ILE A 121 -7.66 4.67 -2.27
N THR A 122 -6.53 4.18 -1.77
CA THR A 122 -5.22 4.85 -1.87
C THR A 122 -4.64 4.75 -3.27
N PHE A 123 -5.25 3.98 -4.19
CA PHE A 123 -4.82 3.94 -5.58
C PHE A 123 -4.75 5.34 -6.21
N GLU A 124 -3.62 5.64 -6.83
CA GLU A 124 -3.44 6.78 -7.70
C GLU A 124 -3.01 6.29 -9.08
N PRO A 125 -3.73 6.67 -10.15
CA PRO A 125 -3.30 6.34 -11.50
C PRO A 125 -2.05 7.16 -11.85
N ARG A 126 -1.11 6.54 -12.56
CA ARG A 126 0.01 7.23 -13.21
C ARG A 126 -0.55 8.34 -14.08
N GLN A 127 -0.03 9.55 -13.93
CA GLN A 127 -0.39 10.62 -14.85
C GLN A 127 0.19 10.29 -16.22
N GLY A 128 -0.69 10.15 -17.22
CA GLY A 128 -0.31 9.76 -18.57
C GLY A 128 0.77 10.67 -19.14
N VAL A 129 1.79 10.04 -19.73
CA VAL A 129 2.68 10.65 -20.73
C VAL A 129 1.93 10.74 -22.05
#